data_AF-A0A0R3QGX2-F1
#
_entry.id   AF-A0A0R3QGX2-F1
#
_cell.length_a   1.000
_cell.length_b   1.000
_cell.length_c   1.000
_cell.angle_alpha   90.00
_cell.angle_beta   90.00
_cell.angle_gamma   90.00
#
_symmetry.space_group_name_H-M   'P 1'
#
loop_
_entity.id
_entity.type
_entity.pdbx_description
1 polymer ?
#
loop_
_entity_poly.entity_id
_entity_poly.type
_entity_poly.pdbx_seq_one_letter_code
_entity_poly.pdbx_strand_id
1 'polypeptide(L)'
;DDDDDAETDQGNPVERSVLVIFEKFVRETRAGHLKSTITFIYHFVVSLATAPQNAATRRIIELLPHDLMLNLARLDPQTFNLDLYLPLINLCDVTSTKRALQFTCLLRKLGGF
;
A
#
# COMPACT_ATOMS: atom_id res chain seq x y z
N ASP A 1 30.72 -30.69 15.86
CA ASP A 1 29.46 -30.76 16.58
C ASP A 1 29.11 -29.40 17.11
N ASP A 2 27.99 -28.93 16.57
CA ASP A 2 27.18 -27.79 16.96
C ASP A 2 27.72 -26.40 16.61
N ASP A 3 27.64 -26.12 15.31
CA ASP A 3 27.32 -24.79 14.79
C ASP A 3 26.01 -24.32 15.47
N ASP A 4 26.13 -23.55 16.55
CA ASP A 4 25.03 -22.81 17.14
C ASP A 4 24.57 -21.76 16.11
N ASP A 5 23.54 -22.15 15.37
CA ASP A 5 22.76 -21.31 14.46
C ASP A 5 22.38 -20.01 15.17
N ALA A 6 23.10 -18.94 14.82
CA ALA A 6 22.62 -17.59 14.99
C ALA A 6 21.37 -17.44 14.11
N GLU A 7 20.20 -17.83 14.62
CA GLU A 7 18.89 -17.41 14.14
C GLU A 7 18.81 -15.88 14.28
N THR A 8 19.49 -15.21 13.35
CA THR A 8 19.26 -13.81 13.06
C THR A 8 17.80 -13.69 12.67
N ASP A 9 17.12 -12.77 13.35
CA ASP A 9 15.76 -12.28 13.20
C ASP A 9 15.42 -11.91 11.73
N GLN A 10 15.38 -12.92 10.87
CA GLN A 10 15.14 -12.80 9.45
C GLN A 10 13.64 -12.91 9.24
N GLY A 11 12.94 -11.79 9.45
CA GLY A 11 11.51 -11.67 9.18
C GLY A 11 11.09 -12.31 7.85
N ASN A 12 9.83 -12.75 7.79
CA ASN A 12 9.24 -13.56 6.71
C ASN A 12 9.74 -13.14 5.30
N PRO A 13 10.37 -14.05 4.53
CA PRO A 13 10.97 -13.70 3.23
C PRO A 13 9.96 -13.16 2.21
N VAL A 14 8.68 -13.53 2.33
CA VAL A 14 7.59 -12.99 1.51
C VAL A 14 7.35 -11.51 1.84
N GLU A 15 7.27 -11.18 3.13
CA GLU A 15 7.05 -9.80 3.61
C GLU A 15 8.22 -8.89 3.20
N ARG A 16 9.46 -9.40 3.25
CA ARG A 16 10.65 -8.69 2.73
C ARG A 16 10.56 -8.41 1.24
N SER A 17 10.14 -9.41 0.45
CA SER A 17 9.99 -9.25 -0.99
C SER A 17 8.92 -8.20 -1.32
N VAL A 18 7.82 -8.20 -0.56
CA VAL A 18 6.73 -7.23 -0.68
C VAL A 18 7.20 -5.81 -0.34
N LEU A 19 7.99 -5.63 0.71
CA LEU A 19 8.56 -4.33 1.06
C LEU A 19 9.42 -3.75 -0.07
N VAL A 20 10.31 -4.56 -0.66
CA VAL A 20 11.14 -4.13 -1.80
C VAL A 20 10.27 -3.72 -3.01
N ILE A 21 9.19 -4.44 -3.26
CA ILE A 21 8.22 -4.11 -4.32
C ILE A 21 7.54 -2.77 -4.03
N PHE A 22 7.08 -2.55 -2.79
CA PHE A 22 6.44 -1.29 -2.39
C PHE A 22 7.38 -0.10 -2.46
N GLU A 23 8.64 -0.25 -2.06
CA GLU A 23 9.66 0.79 -2.21
C GLU A 23 9.84 1.17 -3.68
N LYS A 24 9.89 0.17 -4.57
CA LYS A 24 9.94 0.41 -6.01
C LYS A 24 8.70 1.17 -6.48
N PHE A 25 7.50 0.81 -6.04
CA PHE A 25 6.27 1.52 -6.40
C PHE A 25 6.27 2.98 -5.93
N VAL A 26 6.74 3.25 -4.70
CA VAL A 26 6.85 4.63 -4.20
C VAL A 26 7.80 5.44 -5.08
N ARG A 27 8.94 4.87 -5.49
CA ARG A 27 9.89 5.55 -6.37
C ARG A 27 9.28 5.85 -7.75
N GLU A 28 8.62 4.88 -8.37
CA GLU A 28 8.01 5.06 -9.69
C GLU A 28 6.86 6.07 -9.67
N THR A 29 6.03 6.05 -8.63
CA THR A 29 4.92 7.01 -8.47
C THR A 29 5.40 8.43 -8.21
N ARG A 30 6.55 8.61 -7.54
CA ARG A 30 7.20 9.92 -7.37
C ARG A 30 7.83 10.43 -8.66
N ALA A 31 8.37 9.54 -9.50
CA ALA A 31 9.00 9.91 -10.77
C ALA A 31 7.99 10.31 -11.86
N GLY A 32 6.72 9.90 -11.74
CA GLY A 32 5.67 10.24 -12.71
C GLY A 32 5.78 9.52 -14.05
N HIS A 33 6.55 8.42 -14.13
CA HIS A 33 6.68 7.62 -15.35
C HIS A 33 5.41 6.78 -15.57
N LEU A 34 4.48 7.27 -16.39
CA LEU A 34 3.10 6.77 -16.43
C LEU A 34 2.73 6.09 -17.75
N LYS A 35 2.58 4.76 -17.66
CA LYS A 35 1.30 4.08 -17.94
C LYS A 35 1.37 2.63 -17.49
N SER A 36 2.29 1.84 -18.03
CA SER A 36 2.36 0.38 -17.75
C SER A 36 2.58 0.05 -16.26
N THR A 37 3.57 0.68 -15.61
CA THR A 37 3.88 0.41 -14.20
C THR A 37 2.75 0.81 -13.27
N ILE A 38 2.06 1.91 -13.56
CA ILE A 38 0.95 2.41 -12.73
C ILE A 38 -0.29 1.53 -12.91
N THR A 39 -0.56 1.04 -14.12
CA THR A 39 -1.59 0.03 -14.37
C THR A 39 -1.32 -1.26 -13.57
N PHE A 40 -0.06 -1.72 -13.51
CA PHE A 40 0.29 -2.87 -12.67
C PHE A 40 0.06 -2.60 -11.19
N ILE A 41 0.50 -1.44 -10.68
CA ILE A 41 0.29 -1.04 -9.29
C ILE A 41 -1.21 -0.96 -8.97
N TYR A 42 -2.03 -0.42 -9.88
CA TYR A 42 -3.48 -0.41 -9.74
C TYR A 42 -4.05 -1.82 -9.57
N HIS A 43 -3.76 -2.74 -10.50
CA HIS A 43 -4.27 -4.10 -10.41
C HIS A 43 -3.80 -4.83 -9.15
N PHE A 44 -2.57 -4.57 -8.69
CA PHE A 44 -2.07 -5.08 -7.42
C PHE A 44 -2.91 -4.56 -6.23
N VAL A 45 -3.12 -3.24 -6.15
CA VAL A 45 -3.89 -2.62 -5.06
C VAL A 45 -5.35 -3.09 -5.05
N VAL A 46 -5.99 -3.22 -6.23
CA VAL A 46 -7.34 -3.78 -6.36
C VAL A 46 -7.39 -5.24 -5.90
N SER A 47 -6.41 -6.05 -6.30
CA SER A 47 -6.32 -7.45 -5.87
C SER A 47 -6.16 -7.54 -4.36
N LEU A 48 -5.38 -6.66 -3.76
CA LEU A 48 -5.19 -6.61 -2.32
C LEU A 48 -6.47 -6.16 -1.58
N ALA A 49 -7.16 -5.15 -2.10
CA ALA A 49 -8.40 -4.62 -1.51
C ALA A 49 -9.57 -5.62 -1.59
N THR A 50 -9.59 -6.47 -2.61
CA THR A 50 -10.65 -7.47 -2.84
C THR A 50 -10.29 -8.87 -2.31
N ALA A 51 -9.06 -9.09 -1.87
CA ALA A 51 -8.61 -10.36 -1.34
C ALA A 51 -9.32 -10.72 -0.02
N PRO A 52 -9.48 -12.03 0.28
CA PRO A 52 -9.96 -12.47 1.57
C PRO A 52 -9.11 -11.90 2.72
N GLN A 53 -9.76 -11.29 3.70
CA GLN A 53 -9.15 -10.59 4.83
C GLN A 53 -8.63 -11.53 5.93
N ASN A 54 -7.84 -12.52 5.51
CA ASN A 54 -7.13 -13.45 6.38
C ASN A 54 -5.85 -12.82 6.96
N ALA A 55 -5.21 -13.51 7.91
CA ALA A 55 -4.04 -13.00 8.60
C ALA A 55 -2.86 -12.65 7.67
N ALA A 56 -2.63 -13.44 6.62
CA ALA A 56 -1.55 -13.19 5.66
C ALA A 56 -1.83 -11.93 4.83
N THR A 57 -3.03 -11.80 4.27
CA THR A 57 -3.45 -10.60 3.52
C THR A 57 -3.34 -9.34 4.38
N ARG A 58 -3.78 -9.40 5.65
CA ARG A 58 -3.68 -8.25 6.57
C ARG A 58 -2.25 -7.82 6.82
N ARG A 59 -1.32 -8.76 7.03
CA ARG A 59 0.10 -8.43 7.16
C ARG A 59 0.62 -7.70 5.91
N ILE A 60 0.24 -8.14 4.71
CA ILE A 60 0.61 -7.45 3.47
C ILE A 60 0.02 -6.04 3.41
N ILE A 61 -1.24 -5.86 3.82
CA ILE A 61 -1.88 -4.53 3.89
C ILE A 61 -1.14 -3.61 4.88
N GLU A 62 -0.71 -4.12 6.03
CA GLU A 62 0.04 -3.35 7.03
C GLU A 62 1.39 -2.84 6.52
N LEU A 63 1.99 -3.53 5.54
CA LEU A 63 3.22 -3.12 4.87
C LEU A 63 2.99 -2.02 3.82
N LEU A 64 1.75 -1.74 3.44
CA LEU A 64 1.42 -0.78 2.38
C LEU A 64 1.85 0.65 2.79
N PRO A 65 2.75 1.30 2.05
CA PRO A 65 3.19 2.65 2.40
C PRO A 65 2.06 3.65 2.21
N HIS A 66 1.80 4.48 3.22
CA HIS A 66 0.80 5.54 3.10
C HIS A 66 1.10 6.51 1.93
N ASP A 67 2.38 6.85 1.75
CA ASP A 67 2.86 7.70 0.65
C ASP A 67 2.52 7.14 -0.74
N LEU A 68 2.50 5.81 -0.88
CA LEU A 68 2.15 5.16 -2.15
C LEU A 68 0.73 5.54 -2.55
N MET A 69 -0.23 5.38 -1.63
CA MET A 69 -1.63 5.71 -1.87
C MET A 69 -1.81 7.20 -2.17
N LEU A 70 -1.12 8.08 -1.45
CA LEU A 70 -1.17 9.53 -1.72
C LEU A 70 -0.62 9.88 -3.11
N ASN A 71 0.50 9.27 -3.52
CA ASN A 71 1.07 9.54 -4.84
C ASN A 71 0.14 9.03 -5.95
N LEU A 72 -0.43 7.84 -5.78
CA LEU A 72 -1.37 7.28 -6.75
C LEU A 72 -2.63 8.14 -6.89
N ALA A 73 -3.20 8.62 -5.79
CA ALA A 73 -4.33 9.55 -5.81
C ALA A 73 -3.99 10.89 -6.48
N ARG A 74 -2.75 11.38 -6.37
CA ARG A 74 -2.30 12.59 -7.10
C ARG A 74 -2.17 12.37 -8.60
N LEU A 75 -1.85 11.14 -9.01
CA LEU A 75 -1.69 10.77 -10.42
C LEU A 75 -3.03 10.56 -11.10
N ASP A 76 -3.94 9.85 -10.43
CA ASP A 76 -5.28 9.57 -10.92
C ASP A 76 -6.27 9.45 -9.75
N PRO A 77 -6.89 10.55 -9.32
CA PRO A 77 -7.80 10.56 -8.16
C PRO A 77 -9.13 9.85 -8.42
N GLN A 78 -9.51 9.62 -9.68
CA GLN A 78 -10.74 8.91 -10.01
C GLN A 78 -10.56 7.40 -9.84
N THR A 79 -9.41 6.88 -10.29
CA THR A 79 -9.05 5.47 -10.15
C THR A 79 -8.64 5.12 -8.72
N PHE A 80 -7.83 5.96 -8.07
CA PHE A 80 -7.35 5.75 -6.70
C PHE A 80 -8.16 6.58 -5.70
N ASN A 81 -9.45 6.24 -5.59
CA ASN A 81 -10.42 6.95 -4.77
C ASN A 81 -10.60 6.30 -3.37
N LEU A 82 -11.58 6.81 -2.62
CA LEU A 82 -11.86 6.36 -1.26
C LEU A 82 -12.38 4.91 -1.21
N ASP A 83 -13.14 4.47 -2.22
CA ASP A 83 -13.69 3.10 -2.28
C ASP A 83 -12.57 2.06 -2.40
N LEU A 84 -11.50 2.39 -3.13
CA LEU A 84 -10.32 1.53 -3.22
C LEU A 84 -9.49 1.54 -1.92
N TYR A 85 -9.45 2.66 -1.22
CA TYR A 85 -8.57 2.84 -0.06
C TYR A 85 -9.15 2.34 1.26
N LEU A 86 -10.47 2.48 1.49
CA LEU A 86 -11.11 2.08 2.74
C LEU A 86 -10.90 0.59 3.10
N PRO A 87 -10.96 -0.37 2.16
CA PRO A 87 -10.71 -1.78 2.46
C PRO A 87 -9.27 -2.07 2.93
N LEU A 88 -8.33 -1.16 2.65
CA LEU A 88 -6.91 -1.29 2.97
C LEU A 88 -6.55 -0.61 4.30
N ILE A 89 -7.54 -0.09 5.03
CA ILE A 89 -7.34 0.65 6.27
C ILE A 89 -8.13 0.05 7.42
N ASN A 90 -7.45 -0.07 8.56
CA ASN A 90 -8.10 -0.36 9.83
C ASN A 90 -8.59 0.94 10.51
N LEU A 91 -9.88 1.23 10.40
CA LEU A 91 -10.49 2.41 11.04
C LEU A 91 -10.62 2.31 12.57
N CYS A 92 -10.33 1.16 13.17
CA CYS A 92 -10.24 1.03 14.62
C CYS A 92 -8.90 1.54 15.17
N ASP A 93 -7.89 1.73 14.32
CA ASP A 93 -6.61 2.32 14.69
C ASP A 93 -6.63 3.84 14.46
N VAL A 94 -6.26 4.61 15.48
CA VAL A 94 -6.26 6.09 15.45
C VAL A 94 -5.28 6.62 14.40
N THR A 95 -4.12 5.98 14.25
CA THR A 95 -3.11 6.41 13.27
C THR A 95 -3.61 6.22 11.85
N SER A 96 -4.18 5.06 11.57
CA SER A 96 -4.77 4.69 10.29
C SER A 96 -5.99 5.56 9.96
N THR A 97 -6.81 5.89 10.96
CA THR A 97 -7.92 6.83 10.81
C THR A 97 -7.44 8.23 10.42
N LYS A 98 -6.37 8.72 11.04
CA LYS A 98 -5.76 10.00 10.65
C LYS A 98 -5.24 9.98 9.21
N ARG A 99 -4.63 8.87 8.79
CA ARG A 99 -4.19 8.65 7.40
C ARG A 99 -5.37 8.60 6.41
N ALA A 100 -6.48 7.97 6.80
CA ALA A 100 -7.73 7.98 6.03
C ALA A 100 -8.24 9.41 5.83
N LEU A 101 -8.31 10.20 6.89
CA LEU A 101 -8.72 11.60 6.82
C LEU A 101 -7.78 12.44 5.92
N GLN A 102 -6.47 12.23 6.00
CA GLN A 102 -5.50 12.92 5.14
C GLN A 102 -5.75 12.60 3.66
N PHE A 103 -6.00 11.34 3.34
CA PHE A 103 -6.31 10.89 2.00
C PHE A 103 -7.63 11.47 1.48
N THR A 104 -8.70 11.45 2.29
CA THR A 104 -9.99 12.07 1.94
C THR A 104 -9.85 13.56 1.68
N CYS A 105 -9.08 14.27 2.51
CA CYS A 105 -8.78 15.69 2.30
C CYS A 105 -7.98 15.94 1.02
N LEU A 106 -7.07 15.03 0.64
CA LEU A 106 -6.34 15.11 -0.62
C LEU A 106 -7.29 14.94 -1.81
N LEU A 107 -8.13 13.91 -1.83
CA LEU A 107 -9.09 13.68 -2.93
C LEU A 107 -10.02 14.87 -3.13
N ARG A 108 -10.50 15.45 -2.02
CA ARG A 108 -11.32 16.67 -2.06
C ARG A 108 -10.61 17.84 -2.75
N LYS A 109 -9.32 18.02 -2.51
CA LYS A 109 -8.53 19.07 -3.16
C LYS A 109 -8.31 18.81 -4.65
N LEU A 110 -8.23 17.54 -5.04
CA LEU A 110 -7.99 17.11 -6.42
C LEU A 110 -9.28 17.03 -7.26
N GLY A 111 -10.46 17.24 -6.66
CA GLY A 111 -11.75 17.12 -7.35
C GLY A 111 -12.18 15.68 -7.61
N GLY A 112 -11.63 14.71 -6.90
CA GLY A 112 -11.92 13.28 -7.03
C GLY A 112 -13.13 12.83 -6.20
N PHE A 113 -14.28 13.48 -6.40
CA PHE A 113 -15.59 13.02 -5.89
C PHE A 113 -16.47 12.53 -7.02
#